data_AF-A0A6B2XDU0-F1
#
_entry.id   AF-A0A6B2XDU0-F1
#
_cell.length_a   1.000
_cell.length_b   1.000
_cell.length_c   1.000
_cell.angle_alpha   90.00
_cell.angle_beta   90.00
_cell.angle_gamma   90.00
#
_symmetry.space_group_name_H-M   'P 1'
#
loop_
_entity.id
_entity.type
_entity.pdbx_description
1 polymer ?
#
loop_
_entity_poly.entity_id
_entity_poly.type
_entity_poly.pdbx_seq_one_letter_code
_entity_poly.pdbx_strand_id
1 'polypeptide(L)'
;MAFVQGAPGFGRIEFTENDEFIDFKLHPDRLSLRAVPSYVDREVSCAVDDFLVAGDRFIREGLARVTDGYPSLAENRFVRILGGGMGQEESDA
;
A
#
# COMPACT_ATOMS: atom_id res chain seq x y z
N MET A 1 15.15 6.60 -3.84
CA MET A 1 13.73 6.20 -3.93
C MET A 1 13.45 5.82 -5.36
N ALA A 2 13.02 4.59 -5.63
CA ALA A 2 12.60 4.16 -6.95
C ALA A 2 11.10 3.90 -6.89
N PHE A 3 10.30 4.96 -6.99
CA PHE A 3 8.97 4.82 -7.54
C PHE A 3 9.18 4.52 -9.01
N VAL A 4 8.77 3.33 -9.47
CA VAL A 4 8.78 3.00 -10.90
C VAL A 4 7.78 3.94 -11.58
N GLN A 5 8.28 5.10 -12.00
CA GLN A 5 7.65 6.01 -12.95
C GLN A 5 7.64 5.29 -14.30
N GLY A 6 6.48 4.78 -14.73
CA GLY A 6 6.42 4.14 -16.05
C GLY A 6 5.08 3.61 -16.56
N ALA A 7 4.02 3.52 -15.76
CA ALA A 7 2.72 3.06 -16.26
C ALA A 7 1.63 4.12 -16.01
N PRO A 8 0.77 4.46 -16.99
CA PRO A 8 -0.31 5.45 -16.83
C PRO A 8 -1.47 4.95 -15.95
N GLY A 9 -1.24 3.95 -15.08
CA GLY A 9 -2.19 3.37 -14.14
C GLY A 9 -1.83 3.75 -12.71
N PHE A 10 -2.82 3.75 -11.82
CA PHE A 10 -2.71 4.19 -10.43
C PHE A 10 -1.76 3.36 -9.55
N GLY A 11 -1.28 2.23 -10.08
CA GLY A 11 -0.28 1.37 -9.47
C GLY A 11 -0.52 -0.08 -9.86
N ARG A 12 0.54 -0.89 -9.85
CA ARG A 12 0.50 -2.35 -9.99
C ARG A 12 1.29 -2.94 -8.83
N ILE A 13 0.74 -3.97 -8.19
CA ILE A 13 1.49 -4.83 -7.27
C ILE A 13 1.81 -6.11 -8.03
N GLU A 14 3.09 -6.45 -8.12
CA GLU A 14 3.57 -7.65 -8.79
C GLU A 14 3.99 -8.70 -7.74
N PHE A 15 3.52 -9.93 -7.93
CA PHE A 15 3.92 -11.09 -7.15
C PHE A 15 4.97 -11.85 -7.95
N THR A 16 6.23 -11.70 -7.54
CA THR A 16 7.40 -12.22 -8.29
C THR A 16 7.47 -13.75 -8.32
N GLU A 17 6.76 -14.43 -7.42
CA GLU A 17 6.83 -15.89 -7.27
C GLU A 17 6.02 -16.63 -8.33
N ASN A 18 5.03 -15.99 -8.96
CA ASN A 18 4.04 -16.65 -9.80
C ASN A 18 3.58 -15.84 -11.03
N ASP A 19 4.27 -14.75 -11.38
CA ASP A 19 3.91 -13.86 -12.50
C ASP A 19 2.46 -13.32 -12.38
N GLU A 20 1.97 -13.21 -11.15
CA GLU A 20 0.66 -12.66 -10.85
C GLU A 20 0.78 -11.18 -10.48
N PHE A 21 -0.31 -10.44 -10.66
CA PHE A 21 -0.35 -9.02 -10.32
C PHE A 21 -1.74 -8.58 -9.88
N ILE A 22 -1.80 -7.43 -9.21
CA ILE A 22 -3.03 -6.68 -8.99
C ILE A 22 -2.86 -5.30 -9.61
N ASP A 23 -3.71 -4.99 -10.59
CA ASP A 23 -3.79 -3.66 -11.19
C ASP A 23 -4.77 -2.77 -10.42
N PHE A 24 -4.35 -1.54 -10.13
CA PHE A 24 -5.18 -0.53 -9.50
C PHE A 24 -5.55 0.56 -10.50
N LYS A 25 -6.85 0.83 -10.63
CA LYS A 25 -7.42 1.82 -11.55
C LYS A 25 -8.32 2.75 -10.78
N LEU A 26 -7.99 4.03 -10.76
CA LEU A 26 -8.89 5.05 -10.24
C LEU A 26 -10.02 5.30 -11.24
N HIS A 27 -11.25 5.40 -10.75
CA HIS A 27 -12.35 5.86 -11.57
C HIS A 27 -12.18 7.34 -11.96
N PRO A 28 -12.80 7.78 -13.08
CA PRO A 28 -12.72 9.17 -13.52
C PRO A 28 -13.21 10.19 -12.48
N ASP A 29 -14.11 9.78 -11.58
CA ASP A 29 -14.63 10.59 -10.48
C ASP A 29 -13.61 10.84 -9.36
N ARG A 30 -12.51 10.09 -9.34
CA ARG A 30 -11.47 10.08 -8.30
C ARG A 30 -11.94 9.73 -6.89
N LEU A 31 -13.17 9.25 -6.74
CA LEU A 31 -13.74 8.87 -5.45
C LEU A 31 -13.67 7.36 -5.23
N SER A 32 -13.55 6.60 -6.31
CA SER A 32 -13.49 5.14 -6.24
C SER A 32 -12.24 4.57 -6.91
N LEU A 33 -11.73 3.50 -6.29
CA LEU A 33 -10.61 2.71 -6.76
C LEU A 33 -11.11 1.31 -7.10
N ARG A 34 -10.64 0.80 -8.24
CA ARG A 34 -10.85 -0.58 -8.65
C ARG A 34 -9.54 -1.34 -8.62
N ALA A 35 -9.54 -2.51 -7.98
CA ALA A 35 -8.47 -3.49 -8.01
C ALA A 35 -8.86 -4.64 -8.94
N VAL A 36 -7.92 -5.05 -9.80
CA VAL A 36 -8.08 -6.10 -10.81
C VAL A 36 -6.95 -7.10 -10.64
N PRO A 37 -7.14 -8.16 -9.82
CA PRO A 37 -6.15 -9.23 -9.68
C PRO A 37 -6.11 -10.11 -10.93
N SER A 38 -4.92 -10.57 -11.34
CA SER A 38 -4.73 -11.45 -12.50
C SER A 38 -5.17 -12.89 -12.25
N TYR A 39 -5.28 -13.29 -10.98
CA TYR A 39 -5.49 -14.66 -10.54
C TYR A 39 -6.95 -14.98 -10.17
N VAL A 40 -7.85 -14.00 -10.26
CA VAL A 40 -9.31 -14.23 -10.12
C VAL A 40 -10.08 -13.49 -11.20
N ASP A 41 -11.16 -14.10 -11.67
CA ASP A 41 -12.10 -13.46 -12.62
C ASP A 41 -13.10 -12.57 -11.88
N ARG A 42 -12.59 -11.67 -11.03
CA ARG A 42 -13.38 -10.73 -10.23
C ARG A 42 -12.62 -9.43 -10.04
N GLU A 43 -13.33 -8.33 -10.24
CA GLU A 43 -12.85 -6.99 -9.88
C GLU A 43 -13.40 -6.62 -8.49
N VAL A 44 -12.63 -5.83 -7.74
CA VAL A 44 -13.06 -5.27 -6.45
C VAL A 44 -13.04 -3.76 -6.56
N SER A 45 -14.14 -3.11 -6.18
CA SER A 45 -14.24 -1.65 -6.14
C SER A 45 -14.52 -1.16 -4.73
N CYS A 46 -13.89 -0.05 -4.35
CA CYS A 46 -14.07 0.60 -3.05
C CYS A 46 -13.91 2.11 -3.18
N ALA A 47 -14.34 2.86 -2.16
CA ALA A 47 -13.99 4.27 -2.07
C ALA A 47 -12.48 4.42 -1.83
N VAL A 48 -11.87 5.50 -2.35
CA VAL A 48 -10.45 5.77 -2.15
C VAL A 48 -10.13 5.93 -0.67
N ASP A 49 -10.98 6.62 0.09
CA ASP A 49 -10.77 6.83 1.53
C ASP A 49 -10.78 5.51 2.30
N ASP A 50 -11.71 4.60 1.97
CA ASP A 50 -11.76 3.26 2.56
C ASP A 50 -10.48 2.47 2.23
N PHE A 51 -9.98 2.58 1.00
CA PHE A 51 -8.73 1.94 0.59
C PHE A 51 -7.53 2.47 1.37
N LEU A 52 -7.43 3.79 1.55
CA LEU A 52 -6.34 4.41 2.30
C LEU A 52 -6.38 4.02 3.78
N VAL A 53 -7.56 4.02 4.40
CA VAL A 53 -7.74 3.58 5.79
C VAL A 53 -7.38 2.09 5.95
N ALA A 54 -7.84 1.24 5.03
CA ALA A 54 -7.50 -0.18 5.04
C ALA A 54 -5.99 -0.41 4.84
N GLY A 55 -5.36 0.36 3.94
CA GLY A 55 -3.92 0.30 3.68
C GLY A 55 -3.08 0.72 4.88
N ASP A 56 -3.40 1.84 5.53
CA ASP A 56 -2.73 2.31 6.75
C ASP A 56 -2.82 1.26 7.86
N ARG A 57 -4.02 0.70 8.07
CA ARG A 57 -4.23 -0.39 9.04
C ARG A 57 -3.40 -1.63 8.71
N PHE A 58 -3.39 -2.07 7.45
CA PHE A 58 -2.62 -3.22 7.00
C PHE A 58 -1.11 -3.06 7.27
N ILE A 59 -0.57 -1.87 6.97
CA ILE A 59 0.84 -1.55 7.22
C ILE A 59 1.13 -1.59 8.72
N ARG A 60 0.33 -0.93 9.55
CA ARG A 60 0.53 -0.90 11.01
C ARG A 60 0.47 -2.29 11.64
N GLU A 61 -0.52 -3.10 11.26
CA GLU A 61 -0.65 -4.48 11.76
C GLU A 61 0.49 -5.38 11.27
N GLY A 62 0.98 -5.17 10.04
CA GLY A 62 2.17 -5.84 9.51
C GLY A 62 3.43 -5.48 10.30
N LEU A 63 3.66 -4.18 10.52
CA LEU A 63 4.81 -3.69 11.28
C LEU A 63 4.79 -4.20 12.72
N ALA A 64 3.63 -4.16 13.39
CA ALA A 64 3.49 -4.67 14.74
C ALA A 64 3.91 -6.15 14.84
N ARG A 65 3.42 -7.00 13.91
CA ARG A 65 3.83 -8.42 13.85
C ARG A 65 5.32 -8.60 13.63
N VAL A 66 5.93 -7.78 12.77
CA VAL A 66 7.38 -7.83 12.51
C VAL A 66 8.17 -7.40 13.75
N THR A 67 7.79 -6.30 14.41
CA THR A 67 8.49 -5.81 15.60
C THR A 67 8.29 -6.70 16.82
N ASP A 68 7.16 -7.39 16.92
CA ASP A 68 6.92 -8.40 17.97
C ASP A 68 7.86 -9.60 17.78
N GLY A 69 8.08 -10.03 16.53
CA GLY A 69 9.02 -11.10 16.20
C GLY A 69 10.49 -10.68 16.26
N TYR A 70 10.77 -9.40 16.02
CA TYR A 70 12.12 -8.82 15.97
C TYR A 70 12.16 -7.45 16.67
N PRO A 71 12.21 -7.43 18.02
CA PRO A 71 12.14 -6.18 18.78
C PRO A 71 13.24 -5.16 18.45
N SER A 72 14.39 -5.62 17.95
CA SER A 72 15.49 -4.76 17.49
C SER A 72 15.11 -3.86 16.32
N LEU A 73 14.04 -4.17 15.58
CA LEU A 73 13.55 -3.37 14.47
C LEU A 73 12.64 -2.21 14.91
N ALA A 74 12.19 -2.18 16.17
CA ALA A 74 11.27 -1.13 16.65
C ALA A 74 11.87 0.29 16.57
N GLU A 75 13.19 0.41 16.77
CA GLU A 75 13.92 1.68 16.68
C GLU A 75 14.38 2.01 15.26
N ASN A 76 14.09 1.16 14.27
CA ASN A 76 14.44 1.44 12.88
C ASN A 76 13.66 2.65 12.38
N ARG A 77 14.37 3.66 11.83
CA ARG A 77 13.77 4.89 11.30
C ARG A 77 12.62 4.61 10.34
N PHE A 78 12.75 3.63 9.45
CA PHE A 78 11.73 3.35 8.44
C PHE A 78 10.50 2.65 9.02
N VAL A 79 10.68 1.78 10.02
CA VAL A 79 9.56 1.18 10.78
C VAL A 79 8.77 2.27 11.48
N ARG A 80 9.45 3.25 12.08
CA ARG A 80 8.79 4.39 12.75
C ARG A 80 8.07 5.31 11.76
N ILE A 81 8.67 5.61 10.61
CA ILE A 81 8.02 6.40 9.54
C ILE A 81 6.76 5.68 9.05
N LEU A 82 6.86 4.40 8.71
CA LEU A 82 5.72 3.63 8.20
C LEU A 82 4.64 3.41 9.28
N GLY A 83 5.02 3.33 10.55
CA GLY A 83 4.09 3.24 11.68
C GLY A 83 3.39 4.55 12.05
N GLY A 84 3.95 5.71 11.65
CA GLY A 84 3.36 7.03 11.86
C GLY A 84 2.09 7.28 11.04
N GLY A 85 1.91 6.54 9.96
CA GLY A 85 0.76 6.56 9.07
C GLY A 85 0.86 7.52 7.89
N MET A 86 -0.07 7.38 6.94
CA MET A 86 -0.16 8.31 5.79
C MET A 86 -0.79 9.63 6.22
N GLY A 87 -0.01 10.72 6.21
CA GLY A 87 -0.48 12.06 6.57
C GLY A 87 0.49 12.88 7.45
N GLN A 88 1.61 12.30 7.89
CA GLN A 88 2.68 13.09 8.48
C GLN A 88 3.58 13.61 7.37
N GLU A 89 3.30 14.82 6.90
CA GLU A 89 4.30 15.63 6.21
C GLU A 89 5.56 15.67 7.10
N GLU A 90 6.71 15.26 6.54
CA GLU A 90 8.02 15.57 7.12
C GLU A 90 8.11 17.11 7.15
N SER A 91 7.68 17.70 8.26
CA SER A 91 8.04 19.07 8.60
C SER A 91 9.51 19.00 8.97
N ASP A 92 10.35 19.16 7.95
CA ASP A 92 11.81 19.24 8.05
C ASP A 92 12.20 20.23 9.15
N ALA A 93 13.11 19.77 10.01
CA ALA A 93 13.80 20.56 11.02
C ALA A 93 15.16 21.01 10.50
#